data_AF-A0A6M8VR78-F1
#
_entry.id   AF-A0A6M8VR78-F1
#
_cell.length_a   1.000
_cell.length_b   1.000
_cell.length_c   1.000
_cell.angle_alpha   90.00
_cell.angle_beta   90.00
_cell.angle_gamma   90.00
#
_symmetry.space_group_name_H-M   'P 1'
#
loop_
_entity.id
_entity.type
_entity.pdbx_description
1 polymer ?
#
loop_
_entity_poly.entity_id
_entity_poly.type
_entity_poly.pdbx_seq_one_letter_code
_entity_poly.pdbx_strand_id
1 'polypeptide(L)'
;MAIDLGFDDHWDPPPPTPAPAPEKKEEKKPDWQALFVKALKKTDYDGVKEALSNGADPEVKIRVPRGYDYSDLTYQTAMFFALNHIKDTRMMDILVAGGVDVNAVDGNKKSLLRAAVGNNYAVLALHVAKYDGVDFTSAGAQKAYELAAEKRHKEPQMEAVYRYLHMKLEELKGPWRKTADDSIKYVSYDNDGMTEISDTFNFRAAKQSRVIRDFDTKSMLTTETYFADIPVNAQGFVREAFDELKKQGGAVKIDPHIPGHMRRYVSRKR
;
A
#
# COMPACT_ATOMS: atom_id res chain seq x y z
N MET A 1 -94.24 60.15 3.53
CA MET A 1 -92.91 60.18 4.16
C MET A 1 -92.06 59.16 3.43
N ALA A 2 -91.20 59.61 2.51
CA ALA A 2 -90.26 58.76 1.78
C ALA A 2 -88.91 58.86 2.47
N ILE A 3 -88.33 57.72 2.84
CA ILE A 3 -87.01 57.61 3.46
C ILE A 3 -86.03 57.42 2.31
N ASP A 4 -85.19 58.42 2.11
CA ASP A 4 -84.06 58.40 1.16
C ASP A 4 -82.92 57.60 1.81
N LEU A 5 -82.63 56.42 1.27
CA LEU A 5 -81.51 55.57 1.69
C LEU A 5 -80.38 55.78 0.69
N GLY A 6 -79.54 56.77 0.96
CA GLY A 6 -78.31 57.01 0.22
C GLY A 6 -77.35 55.84 0.36
N PHE A 7 -77.32 54.98 -0.65
CA PHE A 7 -76.28 53.98 -0.87
C PHE A 7 -75.18 54.65 -1.69
N ASP A 8 -74.13 55.13 -1.03
CA ASP A 8 -72.88 55.51 -1.68
C ASP A 8 -72.15 54.22 -2.10
N ASP A 9 -72.39 53.78 -3.33
CA ASP A 9 -71.67 52.68 -3.99
C ASP A 9 -70.24 53.12 -4.37
N HIS A 10 -69.38 53.37 -3.37
CA HIS A 10 -67.93 53.39 -3.57
C HIS A 10 -67.39 51.96 -3.44
N TRP A 11 -67.49 51.20 -4.53
CA TRP A 11 -66.82 49.91 -4.69
C TRP A 11 -65.36 50.16 -5.10
N ASP A 12 -64.45 50.10 -4.13
CA ASP A 12 -63.01 50.01 -4.42
C ASP A 12 -62.66 48.57 -4.82
N PRO A 13 -62.18 48.32 -6.05
CA PRO A 13 -61.75 46.98 -6.44
C PRO A 13 -60.58 46.53 -5.55
N PRO A 14 -60.52 45.25 -5.15
CA PRO A 14 -59.39 44.75 -4.38
C PRO A 14 -58.09 44.99 -5.14
N PRO A 15 -57.00 45.37 -4.45
CA PRO A 15 -55.71 45.62 -5.10
C PRO A 15 -55.27 44.37 -5.87
N PRO A 16 -54.68 44.54 -7.07
CA PRO A 16 -54.25 43.42 -7.89
C PRO A 16 -53.28 42.54 -7.10
N THR A 17 -53.52 41.22 -7.12
CA THR A 17 -52.63 40.25 -6.50
C THR A 17 -51.21 40.45 -7.04
N PRO A 18 -50.19 40.59 -6.17
CA PRO A 18 -48.82 40.77 -6.64
C PRO A 18 -48.44 39.59 -7.55
N ALA A 19 -47.92 39.90 -8.73
CA ALA A 19 -47.49 38.90 -9.69
C ALA A 19 -46.54 37.90 -8.99
N PRO A 20 -46.70 36.59 -9.20
CA PRO A 20 -45.82 35.60 -8.59
C PRO A 20 -44.38 35.95 -8.92
N ALA A 21 -43.54 36.08 -7.88
CA ALA A 21 -42.13 36.35 -8.05
C ALA A 21 -41.54 35.30 -9.02
N PRO A 22 -40.69 35.70 -10.00
CA PRO A 22 -40.15 34.77 -10.97
C PRO A 22 -39.47 33.62 -10.22
N GLU A 23 -39.96 32.39 -10.42
CA GLU A 23 -39.35 31.19 -9.90
C GLU A 23 -37.86 31.23 -10.26
N LYS A 24 -37.00 31.28 -9.22
CA LYS A 24 -35.56 31.12 -9.40
C LYS A 24 -35.36 29.75 -10.02
N LYS A 25 -35.04 29.71 -11.31
CA LYS A 25 -34.62 28.47 -11.98
C LYS A 25 -33.44 27.92 -11.21
N GLU A 26 -33.65 26.85 -10.46
CA GLU A 26 -32.57 26.12 -9.83
C GLU A 26 -31.64 25.64 -10.95
N GLU A 27 -30.42 26.17 -10.98
CA GLU A 27 -29.37 25.66 -11.87
C GLU A 27 -29.11 24.20 -11.48
N LYS A 28 -29.43 23.30 -12.42
CA LYS A 28 -29.22 21.86 -12.23
C LYS A 28 -27.72 21.63 -12.06
N LYS A 29 -27.31 21.20 -10.85
CA LYS A 29 -25.92 20.87 -10.55
C LYS A 29 -25.36 19.90 -11.60
N PRO A 30 -24.10 20.08 -12.04
CA PRO A 30 -23.50 19.18 -13.02
C PRO A 30 -23.39 17.76 -12.47
N ASP A 31 -23.50 16.77 -13.37
CA ASP A 31 -23.28 15.36 -13.04
C ASP A 31 -21.77 15.12 -12.92
N TRP A 32 -21.25 15.30 -11.70
CA TRP A 32 -19.84 15.12 -11.39
C TRP A 32 -19.34 13.71 -11.68
N GLN A 33 -20.20 12.68 -11.62
CA GLN A 33 -19.81 11.32 -11.95
C GLN A 33 -19.54 11.17 -13.45
N ALA A 34 -20.40 11.73 -14.29
CA ALA A 34 -20.19 11.75 -15.73
C ALA A 34 -18.96 12.57 -16.13
N LEU A 35 -18.74 13.71 -15.46
CA LEU A 35 -17.55 14.53 -15.66
C LEU A 35 -16.27 13.80 -15.24
N PHE A 36 -16.27 13.11 -14.09
CA PHE A 36 -15.15 12.29 -13.64
C PHE A 36 -14.77 11.23 -14.67
N VAL A 37 -15.73 10.42 -15.14
CA VAL A 37 -15.46 9.37 -16.13
C VAL A 37 -14.95 9.96 -17.45
N LYS A 38 -15.49 11.11 -17.86
CA LYS A 38 -15.07 11.81 -19.07
C LYS A 38 -13.64 12.34 -18.94
N ALA A 39 -13.29 12.96 -17.81
CA ALA A 39 -11.96 13.48 -17.53
C ALA A 39 -10.94 12.35 -17.47
N LEU A 40 -11.26 11.25 -16.77
CA LEU A 40 -10.39 10.08 -16.66
C LEU A 40 -10.10 9.44 -18.02
N LYS A 41 -11.11 9.28 -18.88
CA LYS A 41 -10.94 8.76 -20.25
C LYS A 41 -10.08 9.67 -21.14
N LYS A 42 -9.98 10.95 -20.81
CA LYS A 42 -9.14 11.94 -21.51
C LYS A 42 -7.78 12.15 -20.86
N THR A 43 -7.50 11.47 -19.75
CA THR A 43 -6.30 11.70 -18.92
C THR A 43 -6.21 13.16 -18.45
N ASP A 44 -7.35 13.77 -18.16
CA ASP A 44 -7.45 15.15 -17.64
C ASP A 44 -7.32 15.13 -16.11
N TYR A 45 -6.09 15.31 -15.61
CA TYR A 45 -5.78 15.26 -14.18
C TYR A 45 -6.57 16.30 -13.36
N ASP A 46 -6.74 17.50 -13.90
CA ASP A 46 -7.39 18.58 -13.17
C ASP A 46 -8.91 18.38 -13.17
N GLY A 47 -9.48 17.94 -14.29
CA GLY A 47 -10.89 17.54 -14.35
C GLY A 47 -11.23 16.36 -13.43
N VAL A 48 -10.32 15.39 -13.28
CA VAL A 48 -10.48 14.28 -12.31
C VAL A 48 -10.48 14.82 -10.88
N LYS A 49 -9.50 15.68 -10.52
CA LYS A 49 -9.43 16.29 -9.19
C LYS A 49 -10.67 17.13 -8.87
N GLU A 50 -11.12 17.94 -9.82
CA GLU A 50 -12.31 18.77 -9.67
C GLU A 50 -13.56 17.92 -9.46
N ALA A 51 -13.73 16.85 -10.24
CA ALA A 51 -14.89 15.99 -10.08
C ALA A 51 -14.88 15.27 -8.72
N LEU A 52 -13.71 14.78 -8.27
CA LEU A 52 -13.55 14.15 -6.95
C LEU A 52 -13.83 15.13 -5.81
N SER A 53 -13.32 16.37 -5.89
CA SER A 53 -13.55 17.39 -4.85
C SER A 53 -15.02 17.82 -4.76
N ASN A 54 -15.78 17.61 -5.82
CA ASN A 54 -17.23 17.83 -5.87
C ASN A 54 -18.07 16.57 -5.59
N GLY A 55 -17.45 15.49 -5.11
CA GLY A 55 -18.14 14.29 -4.63
C GLY A 55 -18.42 13.21 -5.67
N ALA A 56 -17.70 13.20 -6.80
CA ALA A 56 -17.70 12.03 -7.67
C ALA A 56 -17.13 10.81 -6.93
N ASP A 57 -17.77 9.65 -7.12
CA ASP A 57 -17.32 8.39 -6.54
C ASP A 57 -16.12 7.85 -7.34
N PRO A 58 -14.93 7.71 -6.71
CA PRO A 58 -13.76 7.15 -7.37
C PRO A 58 -13.85 5.63 -7.60
N GLU A 59 -14.75 4.91 -6.90
CA GLU A 59 -14.98 3.46 -7.08
C GLU A 59 -15.93 3.13 -8.23
N VAL A 60 -16.27 4.14 -9.04
CA VAL A 60 -17.15 3.97 -10.19
C VAL A 60 -16.67 2.88 -11.14
N LYS A 61 -17.63 2.08 -11.59
CA LYS A 61 -17.42 1.06 -12.62
C LYS A 61 -17.49 1.68 -14.00
N ILE A 62 -16.33 1.81 -14.63
CA ILE A 62 -16.17 2.36 -15.97
C ILE A 62 -16.39 1.23 -16.98
N ARG A 63 -17.33 1.46 -17.90
CA ARG A 63 -17.59 0.57 -19.03
C ARG A 63 -16.49 0.73 -20.07
N VAL A 64 -15.82 -0.38 -20.41
CA VAL A 64 -14.73 -0.46 -21.38
C VAL A 64 -14.99 -1.59 -22.40
N PRO A 65 -14.78 -1.36 -23.71
CA PRO A 65 -14.86 -2.41 -24.73
C PRO A 65 -13.83 -3.52 -24.48
N ARG A 66 -14.23 -4.77 -24.69
CA ARG A 66 -13.36 -5.94 -24.58
C ARG A 66 -12.80 -6.25 -25.98
N GLY A 67 -11.61 -5.72 -26.26
CA GLY A 67 -10.97 -5.90 -27.57
C GLY A 67 -11.52 -4.95 -28.64
N TYR A 68 -11.57 -5.41 -29.89
CA TYR A 68 -12.01 -4.61 -31.04
C TYR A 68 -13.53 -4.66 -31.28
N ASP A 69 -14.23 -5.58 -30.62
CA ASP A 69 -15.69 -5.70 -30.70
C ASP A 69 -16.34 -4.85 -29.61
N TYR A 70 -17.03 -3.79 -30.04
CA TYR A 70 -17.73 -2.88 -29.13
C TYR A 70 -18.98 -3.49 -28.47
N SER A 71 -19.36 -4.72 -28.82
CA SER A 71 -20.50 -5.42 -28.23
C SER A 71 -20.17 -6.18 -26.94
N ASP A 72 -18.91 -6.62 -26.74
CA ASP A 72 -18.46 -7.26 -25.50
C ASP A 72 -17.87 -6.20 -24.58
N LEU A 73 -18.55 -5.88 -23.48
CA LEU A 73 -18.19 -4.76 -22.60
C LEU A 73 -17.87 -5.30 -21.20
N THR A 74 -16.75 -4.85 -20.65
CA THR A 74 -16.35 -5.16 -19.28
C THR A 74 -16.43 -3.90 -18.42
N TYR A 75 -16.52 -4.09 -17.11
CA TYR A 75 -16.50 -3.02 -16.13
C TYR A 75 -15.19 -3.09 -15.36
N GLN A 76 -14.53 -1.94 -15.21
CA GLN A 76 -13.32 -1.79 -14.39
C GLN A 76 -13.53 -0.64 -13.40
N THR A 77 -12.96 -0.73 -12.20
CA THR A 77 -12.90 0.45 -11.32
C THR A 77 -11.98 1.51 -11.94
N ALA A 78 -12.07 2.76 -11.47
CA ALA A 78 -11.20 3.84 -11.95
C ALA A 78 -9.72 3.47 -11.85
N MET A 79 -9.33 2.77 -10.78
CA MET A 79 -7.96 2.35 -10.54
C MET A 79 -7.46 1.28 -11.52
N PHE A 80 -8.29 0.28 -11.84
CA PHE A 80 -7.97 -0.69 -12.89
C PHE A 80 -7.95 -0.04 -14.28
N PHE A 81 -8.82 0.93 -14.54
CA PHE A 81 -8.80 1.69 -15.78
C PHE A 81 -7.50 2.48 -15.92
N ALA A 82 -7.07 3.19 -14.86
CA ALA A 82 -5.80 3.90 -14.83
C ALA A 82 -4.62 2.94 -15.06
N LEU A 83 -4.60 1.77 -14.41
CA LEU A 83 -3.55 0.77 -14.60
C LEU A 83 -3.47 0.23 -16.03
N ASN A 84 -4.62 -0.07 -16.65
CA ASN A 84 -4.65 -0.77 -17.94
C ASN A 84 -4.55 0.17 -19.15
N HIS A 85 -5.10 1.39 -19.04
CA HIS A 85 -5.25 2.30 -20.18
C HIS A 85 -4.40 3.55 -20.08
N ILE A 86 -4.20 4.11 -18.88
CA ILE A 86 -3.46 5.36 -18.68
C ILE A 86 -1.98 5.08 -18.40
N LYS A 87 -1.70 4.10 -17.52
CA LYS A 87 -0.36 3.64 -17.14
C LYS A 87 0.54 4.74 -16.56
N ASP A 88 -0.07 5.66 -15.81
CA ASP A 88 0.63 6.77 -15.15
C ASP A 88 0.42 6.73 -13.64
N THR A 89 1.52 6.78 -12.88
CA THR A 89 1.53 6.86 -11.42
C THR A 89 0.80 8.10 -10.93
N ARG A 90 0.92 9.25 -11.62
CA ARG A 90 0.27 10.50 -11.20
C ARG A 90 -1.25 10.41 -11.19
N MET A 91 -1.84 9.69 -12.17
CA MET A 91 -3.28 9.49 -12.18
C MET A 91 -3.70 8.57 -11.03
N MET A 92 -2.92 7.52 -10.76
CA MET A 92 -3.18 6.61 -9.64
C MET A 92 -3.08 7.35 -8.29
N ASP A 93 -2.12 8.24 -8.12
CA ASP A 93 -1.97 9.07 -6.91
C ASP A 93 -3.22 9.94 -6.67
N ILE A 94 -3.76 10.55 -7.72
CA ILE A 94 -4.99 11.36 -7.62
C ILE A 94 -6.18 10.49 -7.19
N LEU A 95 -6.28 9.27 -7.73
CA LEU A 95 -7.36 8.35 -7.38
C LEU A 95 -7.23 7.85 -5.93
N VAL A 96 -6.02 7.53 -5.46
CA VAL A 96 -5.77 7.16 -4.05
C VAL A 96 -6.09 8.33 -3.13
N ALA A 97 -5.69 9.56 -3.49
CA ALA A 97 -6.06 10.76 -2.74
C ALA A 97 -7.57 11.02 -2.72
N GLY A 98 -8.29 10.54 -3.74
CA GLY A 98 -9.75 10.54 -3.81
C GLY A 98 -10.43 9.48 -2.92
N GLY A 99 -9.67 8.57 -2.31
CA GLY A 99 -10.20 7.51 -1.44
C GLY A 99 -10.49 6.17 -2.11
N VAL A 100 -9.87 5.89 -3.27
CA VAL A 100 -9.91 4.55 -3.87
C VAL A 100 -9.36 3.49 -2.91
N ASP A 101 -10.02 2.33 -2.84
CA ASP A 101 -9.51 1.13 -2.20
C ASP A 101 -8.41 0.49 -3.06
N VAL A 102 -7.16 0.62 -2.60
CA VAL A 102 -5.98 0.02 -3.25
C VAL A 102 -6.00 -1.51 -3.24
N ASN A 103 -6.80 -2.13 -2.37
CA ASN A 103 -6.96 -3.58 -2.25
C ASN A 103 -8.11 -4.13 -3.08
N ALA A 104 -8.85 -3.26 -3.79
CA ALA A 104 -9.92 -3.67 -4.67
C ALA A 104 -9.46 -4.72 -5.69
N VAL A 105 -10.37 -5.62 -6.03
CA VAL A 105 -10.14 -6.70 -6.99
C VAL A 105 -10.97 -6.51 -8.25
N ASP A 106 -10.42 -6.89 -9.40
CA ASP A 106 -11.14 -6.87 -10.67
C ASP A 106 -12.25 -7.95 -10.72
N GLY A 107 -13.00 -8.00 -11.82
CA GLY A 107 -14.01 -9.04 -12.05
C GLY A 107 -13.46 -10.49 -12.05
N ASN A 108 -12.14 -10.66 -12.16
CA ASN A 108 -11.45 -11.96 -12.09
C ASN A 108 -10.84 -12.23 -10.70
N LYS A 109 -11.18 -11.42 -9.69
CA LYS A 109 -10.60 -11.49 -8.33
C LYS A 109 -9.09 -11.28 -8.30
N LYS A 110 -8.53 -10.54 -9.26
CA LYS A 110 -7.12 -10.12 -9.24
C LYS A 110 -7.06 -8.78 -8.51
N SER A 111 -6.22 -8.69 -7.47
CA SER A 111 -5.89 -7.40 -6.87
C SER A 111 -5.15 -6.51 -7.87
N LEU A 112 -5.19 -5.20 -7.62
CA LEU A 112 -4.47 -4.22 -8.42
C LEU A 112 -2.98 -4.55 -8.55
N LEU A 113 -2.33 -4.86 -7.42
CA LEU A 113 -0.92 -5.24 -7.37
C LEU A 113 -0.63 -6.48 -8.24
N ARG A 114 -1.47 -7.52 -8.15
CA ARG A 114 -1.33 -8.73 -8.98
C ARG A 114 -1.51 -8.42 -10.47
N ALA A 115 -2.45 -7.55 -10.82
CA ALA A 115 -2.66 -7.15 -12.21
C ALA A 115 -1.46 -6.39 -12.77
N ALA A 116 -0.85 -5.47 -11.99
CA ALA A 116 0.33 -4.73 -12.41
C ALA A 116 1.54 -5.66 -12.67
N VAL A 117 1.80 -6.62 -11.78
CA VAL A 117 2.85 -7.63 -11.96
C VAL A 117 2.56 -8.53 -13.17
N GLY A 118 1.32 -8.99 -13.32
CA GLY A 118 0.90 -9.85 -14.43
C GLY A 118 1.11 -9.21 -15.80
N ASN A 119 0.84 -7.91 -15.92
CA ASN A 119 1.00 -7.15 -17.15
C ASN A 119 2.44 -6.64 -17.41
N ASN A 120 3.41 -7.03 -16.58
CA ASN A 120 4.80 -6.55 -16.68
C ASN A 120 4.96 -5.03 -16.47
N TYR A 121 4.14 -4.42 -15.61
CA TYR A 121 4.23 -2.99 -15.30
C TYR A 121 5.08 -2.76 -14.06
N ALA A 122 6.38 -3.05 -14.13
CA ALA A 122 7.26 -3.03 -12.94
C ALA A 122 7.22 -1.71 -12.15
N VAL A 123 7.27 -0.56 -12.83
CA VAL A 123 7.18 0.77 -12.20
C VAL A 123 5.84 0.96 -11.49
N LEU A 124 4.73 0.66 -12.16
CA LEU A 124 3.38 0.78 -11.58
C LEU A 124 3.16 -0.23 -10.46
N ALA A 125 3.69 -1.45 -10.58
CA ALA A 125 3.59 -2.48 -9.55
C ALA A 125 4.32 -2.07 -8.28
N LEU A 126 5.55 -1.54 -8.41
CA LEU A 126 6.30 -1.00 -7.28
C LEU A 126 5.59 0.22 -6.66
N HIS A 127 5.05 1.10 -7.49
CA HIS A 127 4.29 2.27 -7.04
C HIS A 127 3.04 1.86 -6.26
N VAL A 128 2.27 0.91 -6.78
CA VAL A 128 1.10 0.33 -6.08
C VAL A 128 1.50 -0.30 -4.75
N ALA A 129 2.59 -1.08 -4.72
CA ALA A 129 3.04 -1.73 -3.49
C ALA A 129 3.48 -0.73 -2.42
N LYS A 130 3.82 0.51 -2.80
CA LYS A 130 4.24 1.58 -1.88
C LYS A 130 3.08 2.41 -1.34
N TYR A 131 1.84 2.20 -1.80
CA TYR A 131 0.70 2.89 -1.21
C TYR A 131 0.46 2.46 0.24
N ASP A 132 0.07 3.44 1.06
CA ASP A 132 -0.41 3.16 2.40
C ASP A 132 -1.69 2.33 2.36
N GLY A 133 -1.81 1.37 3.28
CA GLY A 133 -2.98 0.50 3.38
C GLY A 133 -3.00 -0.72 2.45
N VAL A 134 -1.96 -0.97 1.66
CA VAL A 134 -1.83 -2.22 0.89
C VAL A 134 -1.78 -3.43 1.83
N ASP A 135 -2.70 -4.37 1.63
CA ASP A 135 -2.76 -5.60 2.39
C ASP A 135 -1.86 -6.70 1.79
N PHE A 136 -0.65 -6.78 2.33
CA PHE A 136 0.33 -7.82 1.99
C PHE A 136 -0.03 -9.22 2.52
N THR A 137 -1.00 -9.35 3.43
CA THR A 137 -1.49 -10.65 3.90
C THR A 137 -2.50 -11.28 2.94
N SER A 138 -3.08 -10.48 2.03
CA SER A 138 -4.07 -10.92 1.07
C SER A 138 -3.54 -12.00 0.11
N ALA A 139 -4.42 -12.91 -0.30
CA ALA A 139 -4.12 -13.89 -1.36
C ALA A 139 -3.75 -13.22 -2.70
N GLY A 140 -4.16 -11.97 -2.91
CA GLY A 140 -3.78 -11.17 -4.08
C GLY A 140 -2.31 -10.78 -4.04
N ALA A 141 -1.83 -10.24 -2.91
CA ALA A 141 -0.45 -9.87 -2.71
C ALA A 141 0.51 -11.07 -2.76
N GLN A 142 0.14 -12.20 -2.12
CA GLN A 142 0.92 -13.44 -2.20
C GLN A 142 1.09 -13.93 -3.64
N LYS A 143 0.01 -13.94 -4.43
CA LYS A 143 0.08 -14.29 -5.86
C LYS A 143 0.89 -13.29 -6.68
N ALA A 144 0.87 -12.00 -6.32
CA ALA A 144 1.72 -11.00 -6.97
C ALA A 144 3.20 -11.27 -6.70
N TYR A 145 3.55 -11.63 -5.46
CA TYR A 145 4.90 -12.03 -5.08
C TYR A 145 5.39 -13.27 -5.83
N GLU A 146 4.59 -14.34 -5.86
CA GLU A 146 4.89 -15.57 -6.61
C GLU A 146 5.14 -15.28 -8.10
N LEU A 147 4.28 -14.43 -8.69
CA LEU A 147 4.38 -14.06 -10.09
C LEU A 147 5.61 -13.19 -10.38
N ALA A 148 5.95 -12.27 -9.47
CA ALA A 148 7.18 -11.48 -9.59
C ALA A 148 8.42 -12.39 -9.48
N ALA A 149 8.39 -13.40 -8.60
CA ALA A 149 9.47 -14.37 -8.46
C ALA A 149 9.71 -15.20 -9.74
N GLU A 150 8.63 -15.59 -10.43
CA GLU A 150 8.74 -16.28 -11.74
C GLU A 150 9.33 -15.35 -12.80
N LYS A 151 8.86 -14.09 -12.84
CA LYS A 151 9.19 -13.14 -13.90
C LYS A 151 10.57 -12.51 -13.77
N ARG A 152 11.11 -12.34 -12.56
CA ARG A 152 12.38 -11.61 -12.33
C ARG A 152 13.56 -12.13 -13.16
N HIS A 153 13.56 -13.41 -13.52
CA HIS A 153 14.60 -14.03 -14.35
C HIS A 153 14.42 -13.76 -15.86
N LYS A 154 13.20 -13.47 -16.30
CA LYS A 154 12.82 -13.17 -17.70
C LYS A 154 12.74 -11.66 -17.95
N GLU A 155 12.38 -10.89 -16.94
CA GLU A 155 12.07 -9.47 -16.96
C GLU A 155 12.90 -8.78 -15.86
N PRO A 156 14.13 -8.30 -16.15
CA PRO A 156 15.02 -7.74 -15.12
C PRO A 156 14.39 -6.62 -14.28
N GLN A 157 13.51 -5.82 -14.87
CA GLN A 157 12.76 -4.79 -14.17
C GLN A 157 11.84 -5.33 -13.06
N MET A 158 11.41 -6.61 -13.13
CA MET A 158 10.61 -7.25 -12.08
C MET A 158 11.42 -7.68 -10.86
N GLU A 159 12.75 -7.68 -10.94
CA GLU A 159 13.62 -7.97 -9.81
C GLU A 159 13.35 -7.00 -8.65
N ALA A 160 13.25 -5.69 -8.92
CA ALA A 160 12.97 -4.68 -7.91
C ALA A 160 11.60 -4.88 -7.24
N VAL A 161 10.58 -5.23 -8.03
CA VAL A 161 9.23 -5.54 -7.51
C VAL A 161 9.27 -6.78 -6.62
N TYR A 162 9.90 -7.86 -7.10
CA TYR A 162 10.05 -9.09 -6.31
C TYR A 162 10.73 -8.82 -4.97
N ARG A 163 11.84 -8.07 -4.96
CA ARG A 163 12.59 -7.73 -3.74
C ARG A 163 11.73 -6.95 -2.75
N TYR A 164 11.05 -5.91 -3.23
CA TYR A 164 10.19 -5.08 -2.38
C TYR A 164 9.05 -5.91 -1.76
N LEU A 165 8.40 -6.76 -2.56
CA LEU A 165 7.36 -7.66 -2.06
C LEU A 165 7.92 -8.70 -1.09
N HIS A 166 9.11 -9.24 -1.35
CA HIS A 166 9.80 -10.18 -0.47
C HIS A 166 10.05 -9.55 0.91
N MET A 167 10.62 -8.34 0.93
CA MET A 167 10.86 -7.57 2.14
C MET A 167 9.56 -7.39 2.93
N LYS A 168 8.50 -6.86 2.30
CA LYS A 168 7.21 -6.62 2.99
C LYS A 168 6.60 -7.89 3.56
N LEU A 169 6.70 -9.02 2.86
CA LEU A 169 6.21 -10.30 3.35
C LEU A 169 7.07 -10.87 4.50
N GLU A 170 8.38 -10.62 4.51
CA GLU A 170 9.26 -11.01 5.62
C GLU A 170 9.06 -10.13 6.86
N GLU A 171 8.80 -8.83 6.68
CA GLU A 171 8.42 -7.91 7.78
C GLU A 171 7.20 -8.43 8.55
N LEU A 172 6.18 -8.96 7.85
CA LEU A 172 4.97 -9.51 8.48
C LEU A 172 5.22 -10.69 9.40
N LYS A 173 6.26 -11.47 9.12
CA LYS A 173 6.65 -12.62 9.95
C LYS A 173 7.49 -12.17 11.17
N GLY A 174 7.85 -10.88 11.27
CA GLY A 174 8.76 -10.32 12.27
C GLY A 174 10.23 -10.46 11.88
N PRO A 175 11.18 -9.77 12.54
CA PRO A 175 12.58 -9.77 12.10
C PRO A 175 13.40 -10.96 12.61
N TRP A 176 12.95 -11.64 13.67
CA TRP A 176 13.67 -12.73 14.34
C TRP A 176 13.25 -14.12 13.82
N ARG A 177 14.24 -14.99 13.55
CA ARG A 177 14.05 -16.36 13.04
C ARG A 177 15.01 -17.32 13.72
N LYS A 178 14.51 -18.31 14.46
CA LYS A 178 15.34 -19.42 14.94
C LYS A 178 15.93 -20.18 13.74
N THR A 179 17.25 -20.32 13.70
CA THR A 179 17.97 -21.04 12.64
C THR A 179 18.51 -22.39 13.12
N ALA A 180 18.80 -22.51 14.41
CA ALA A 180 19.16 -23.76 15.09
C ALA A 180 18.77 -23.67 16.57
N ASP A 181 19.01 -24.73 17.36
CA ASP A 181 18.70 -24.72 18.80
C ASP A 181 19.50 -23.69 19.60
N ASP A 182 20.67 -23.32 19.11
CA ASP A 182 21.60 -22.38 19.72
C ASP A 182 21.80 -21.12 18.87
N SER A 183 21.01 -20.95 17.81
CA SER A 183 21.22 -19.88 16.83
C SER A 183 19.92 -19.22 16.40
N ILE A 184 19.96 -17.89 16.29
CA ILE A 184 18.85 -17.06 15.81
C ILE A 184 19.37 -16.02 14.81
N LYS A 185 18.58 -15.73 13.78
CA LYS A 185 18.86 -14.72 12.75
C LYS A 185 17.89 -13.55 12.91
N TYR A 186 18.43 -12.35 12.96
CA TYR A 186 17.69 -11.11 12.76
C TYR A 186 17.84 -10.68 11.31
N VAL A 187 16.75 -10.28 10.66
CA VAL A 187 16.76 -9.73 9.30
C VAL A 187 16.10 -8.35 9.35
N SER A 188 16.79 -7.37 8.79
CA SER A 188 16.27 -6.04 8.55
C SER A 188 16.64 -5.58 7.15
N TYR A 189 15.87 -4.64 6.63
CA TYR A 189 16.11 -3.99 5.36
C TYR A 189 16.31 -2.49 5.58
N ASP A 190 17.02 -1.83 4.68
CA ASP A 190 17.06 -0.38 4.61
C ASP A 190 15.73 0.21 4.09
N ASN A 191 15.65 1.54 4.06
CA ASN A 191 14.41 2.26 3.74
C ASN A 191 13.89 1.99 2.32
N ASP A 192 14.77 1.66 1.37
CA ASP A 192 14.39 1.34 0.00
C ASP A 192 14.24 -0.16 -0.26
N GLY A 193 14.63 -1.01 0.69
CA GLY A 193 14.58 -2.46 0.59
C GLY A 193 15.67 -3.08 -0.29
N MET A 194 16.68 -2.31 -0.67
CA MET A 194 17.76 -2.74 -1.56
C MET A 194 18.95 -3.34 -0.80
N THR A 195 19.03 -3.11 0.51
CA THR A 195 20.05 -3.72 1.37
C THR A 195 19.41 -4.61 2.42
N GLU A 196 19.68 -5.92 2.33
CA GLU A 196 19.39 -6.85 3.43
C GLU A 196 20.55 -6.86 4.41
N ILE A 197 20.28 -6.50 5.66
CA ILE A 197 21.20 -6.68 6.78
C ILE A 197 20.69 -7.84 7.61
N SER A 198 21.52 -8.87 7.74
CA SER A 198 21.19 -9.99 8.60
C SER A 198 22.27 -10.28 9.64
N ASP A 199 21.83 -10.46 10.88
CA ASP A 199 22.67 -10.77 12.03
C ASP A 199 22.32 -12.15 12.56
N THR A 200 23.25 -13.10 12.47
CA THR A 200 23.09 -14.44 13.03
C THR A 200 23.88 -14.54 14.33
N PHE A 201 23.17 -14.80 15.43
CA PHE A 201 23.73 -14.98 16.76
C PHE A 201 23.84 -16.47 17.05
N ASN A 202 25.06 -16.99 17.17
CA ASN A 202 25.32 -18.36 17.60
C ASN A 202 25.80 -18.33 19.05
N PHE A 203 24.93 -18.74 19.98
CA PHE A 203 25.20 -18.69 21.41
C PHE A 203 26.13 -19.82 21.89
N ARG A 204 26.26 -20.90 21.12
CA ARG A 204 27.22 -21.97 21.42
C ARG A 204 28.65 -21.53 21.12
N ALA A 205 28.86 -20.83 20.01
CA ALA A 205 30.15 -20.25 19.62
C ALA A 205 30.40 -18.86 20.25
N ALA A 206 29.41 -18.29 20.93
CA ALA A 206 29.42 -16.92 21.46
C ALA A 206 29.82 -15.88 20.39
N LYS A 207 29.21 -15.99 19.21
CA LYS A 207 29.61 -15.27 18.00
C LYS A 207 28.40 -14.70 17.26
N GLN A 208 28.56 -13.49 16.72
CA GLN A 208 27.66 -12.87 15.76
C GLN A 208 28.30 -12.93 14.37
N SER A 209 27.53 -13.31 13.37
CA SER A 209 27.87 -13.16 11.96
C SER A 209 26.90 -12.17 11.33
N ARG A 210 27.42 -11.06 10.80
CA ARG A 210 26.65 -10.05 10.09
C ARG A 210 26.89 -10.19 8.60
N VAL A 211 25.82 -10.36 7.84
CA VAL A 211 25.83 -10.35 6.37
C VAL A 211 25.05 -9.13 5.89
N ILE A 212 25.73 -8.26 5.15
CA ILE A 212 25.13 -7.14 4.44
C ILE A 212 25.12 -7.52 2.97
N ARG A 213 23.94 -7.57 2.38
CA ARG A 213 23.75 -7.88 0.96
C ARG A 213 23.09 -6.69 0.29
N ASP A 214 23.84 -6.03 -0.58
CA ASP A 214 23.34 -4.97 -1.43
C ASP A 214 22.94 -5.60 -2.77
N PHE A 215 21.66 -5.46 -3.07
CA PHE A 215 21.02 -6.07 -4.21
C PHE A 215 21.20 -5.30 -5.52
N ASP A 216 21.50 -4.00 -5.43
CA ASP A 216 21.76 -3.14 -6.58
C ASP A 216 23.18 -3.39 -7.10
N THR A 217 24.16 -3.31 -6.19
CA THR A 217 25.58 -3.58 -6.52
C THR A 217 25.89 -5.06 -6.63
N LYS A 218 24.97 -5.93 -6.23
CA LYS A 218 25.16 -7.39 -6.07
C LYS A 218 26.35 -7.73 -5.16
N SER A 219 26.69 -6.82 -4.24
CA SER A 219 27.79 -7.01 -3.32
C SER A 219 27.31 -7.70 -2.04
N MET A 220 28.22 -8.44 -1.41
CA MET A 220 27.95 -9.13 -0.16
C MET A 220 29.16 -8.97 0.76
N LEU A 221 28.93 -8.37 1.93
CA LEU A 221 29.92 -8.23 2.98
C LEU A 221 29.55 -9.15 4.15
N THR A 222 30.50 -9.95 4.61
CA THR A 222 30.34 -10.78 5.80
C THR A 222 31.35 -10.35 6.85
N THR A 223 30.87 -10.10 8.06
CA THR A 223 31.72 -9.79 9.22
C THR A 223 31.37 -10.70 10.37
N GLU A 224 32.36 -11.01 11.18
CA GLU A 224 32.24 -11.93 12.29
C GLU A 224 32.80 -11.27 13.55
N THR A 225 32.07 -11.36 14.66
CA THR A 225 32.43 -10.70 15.91
C THR A 225 32.06 -11.59 17.08
N TYR A 226 33.00 -11.82 18.00
CA TYR A 226 32.67 -12.53 19.23
C TYR A 226 31.86 -11.63 20.16
N PHE A 227 30.96 -12.21 20.96
CA PHE A 227 30.13 -11.44 21.88
C PHE A 227 30.92 -10.62 22.90
N ALA A 228 32.16 -11.03 23.20
CA ALA A 228 33.07 -10.30 24.08
C ALA A 228 33.62 -9.01 23.46
N ASP A 229 33.64 -8.92 22.12
CA ASP A 229 34.18 -7.79 21.37
C ASP A 229 33.08 -6.81 20.93
N ILE A 230 31.80 -7.17 21.13
CA ILE A 230 30.66 -6.28 20.86
C ILE A 230 30.67 -5.14 21.90
N PRO A 231 30.65 -3.86 21.46
CA PRO A 231 30.59 -2.71 22.34
C PRO A 231 29.45 -2.78 23.35
N VAL A 232 29.68 -2.28 24.57
CA VAL A 232 28.72 -2.39 25.70
C VAL A 232 27.35 -1.83 25.36
N ASN A 233 27.30 -0.72 24.63
CA ASN A 233 26.04 -0.11 24.16
C ASN A 233 25.28 -0.97 23.14
N ALA A 234 25.96 -1.87 22.42
CA ALA A 234 25.36 -2.81 21.47
C ALA A 234 25.03 -4.18 22.08
N GLN A 235 25.47 -4.47 23.31
CA GLN A 235 25.19 -5.75 23.99
C GLN A 235 23.71 -5.96 24.30
N GLY A 236 22.90 -4.89 24.33
CA GLY A 236 21.44 -5.01 24.46
C GLY A 236 20.83 -5.89 23.37
N PHE A 237 21.36 -5.81 22.15
CA PHE A 237 20.87 -6.57 21.01
C PHE A 237 21.19 -8.08 21.11
N VAL A 238 22.32 -8.44 21.72
CA VAL A 238 22.66 -9.85 22.00
C VAL A 238 21.72 -10.46 23.05
N ARG A 239 21.29 -9.65 24.03
CA ARG A 239 20.32 -10.07 25.05
C ARG A 239 18.94 -10.28 24.43
N GLU A 240 18.50 -9.31 23.61
CA GLU A 240 17.25 -9.43 22.85
C GLU A 240 17.24 -10.69 21.97
N ALA A 241 18.32 -10.95 21.24
CA ALA A 241 18.48 -12.17 20.44
C ALA A 241 18.32 -13.45 21.28
N PHE A 242 18.88 -13.47 22.49
CA PHE A 242 18.80 -14.62 23.38
C PHE A 242 17.38 -14.83 23.90
N ASP A 243 16.71 -13.76 24.30
CA ASP A 243 15.34 -13.79 24.78
C ASP A 243 14.39 -14.27 23.67
N GLU A 244 14.57 -13.76 22.45
CA GLU A 244 13.83 -14.22 21.27
C GLU A 244 14.10 -15.69 20.95
N LEU A 245 15.35 -16.14 21.06
CA LEU A 245 15.68 -17.55 20.87
C LEU A 245 15.01 -18.43 21.93
N LYS A 246 14.94 -17.97 23.19
CA LYS A 246 14.21 -18.67 24.26
C LYS A 246 12.71 -18.73 23.99
N LYS A 247 12.10 -17.62 23.58
CA LYS A 247 10.67 -17.57 23.18
C LYS A 247 10.36 -18.56 22.06
N GLN A 248 11.28 -18.74 21.12
CA GLN A 248 11.16 -19.69 20.01
C GLN A 248 11.63 -21.13 20.36
N GLY A 249 11.79 -21.45 21.65
CA GLY A 249 12.14 -22.80 22.12
C GLY A 249 13.59 -23.21 21.86
N GLY A 250 14.53 -22.26 21.90
CA GLY A 250 15.97 -22.52 21.80
C GLY A 250 16.56 -23.13 23.07
N ALA A 251 17.42 -24.13 22.92
CA ALA A 251 18.05 -24.88 24.01
C ALA A 251 19.38 -24.26 24.47
N VAL A 252 19.45 -22.94 24.58
CA VAL A 252 20.71 -22.24 24.92
C VAL A 252 21.08 -22.47 26.38
N LYS A 253 22.32 -22.93 26.60
CA LYS A 253 22.91 -23.18 27.94
C LYS A 253 23.73 -22.01 28.48
N ILE A 254 24.19 -21.11 27.62
CA ILE A 254 25.04 -19.98 28.00
C ILE A 254 24.21 -18.70 27.95
N ASP A 255 23.98 -18.12 29.11
CA ASP A 255 23.22 -16.89 29.24
C ASP A 255 24.13 -15.64 29.03
N PRO A 256 23.85 -14.81 28.02
CA PRO A 256 24.57 -13.56 27.75
C PRO A 256 24.20 -12.42 28.72
N HIS A 257 23.48 -12.68 29.81
CA HIS A 257 23.31 -11.72 30.89
C HIS A 257 24.44 -11.79 31.93
N ILE A 258 25.20 -12.89 31.95
CA ILE A 258 26.28 -13.08 32.93
C ILE A 258 27.43 -12.08 32.64
N PRO A 259 28.00 -11.39 33.66
CA PRO A 259 29.10 -10.44 33.47
C PRO A 259 30.29 -11.00 32.70
N GLY A 260 30.92 -10.17 31.85
CA GLY A 260 31.95 -10.60 30.89
C GLY A 260 33.17 -11.32 31.49
N HIS A 261 33.53 -11.01 32.74
CA HIS A 261 34.63 -11.70 33.43
C HIS A 261 34.33 -13.18 33.71
N MET A 262 33.06 -13.57 33.85
CA MET A 262 32.67 -14.98 34.02
C MET A 262 32.55 -15.73 32.69
N ARG A 263 32.30 -15.02 31.56
CA ARG A 263 32.12 -15.67 30.24
C ARG A 263 33.40 -16.28 29.68
N ARG A 264 34.55 -15.62 29.90
CA ARG A 264 35.86 -16.12 29.41
C ARG A 264 36.26 -17.47 30.05
N TYR A 265 35.70 -17.80 31.21
CA TYR A 265 36.00 -19.05 31.92
C TYR A 265 35.26 -20.26 31.31
N VAL A 266 34.10 -20.03 30.69
CA VAL A 266 33.27 -21.09 30.10
C VAL A 266 33.74 -21.46 28.69
N SER A 267 34.21 -20.48 27.91
CA SER A 267 34.63 -20.73 26.51
C SER A 267 36.00 -21.42 26.37
N ARG A 268 36.89 -21.35 27.37
CA ARG A 268 38.22 -21.99 27.34
C ARG A 268 38.26 -23.43 27.85
N LYS A 269 37.18 -23.94 28.45
CA LYS A 269 37.10 -25.29 29.03
C LYS A 269 36.47 -26.34 28.09
N ARG A 270 36.37 -26.05 26.80
CA ARG A 270 35.87 -26.98 25.78
C ARG A 270 36.82 -27.05 24.60
#